data_AF-A0A2A7USJ5-F1
#
_entry.id   AF-A0A2A7USJ5-F1
#
_cell.length_a   1.000
_cell.length_b   1.000
_cell.length_c   1.000
_cell.angle_alpha   90.00
_cell.angle_beta   90.00
_cell.angle_gamma   90.00
#
_symmetry.space_group_name_H-M   'P 1'
#
loop_
_entity.id
_entity.type
_entity.pdbx_description
1 polymer ?
#
loop_
_entity_poly.entity_id
_entity_poly.type
_entity_poly.pdbx_seq_one_letter_code
_entity_poly.pdbx_strand_id
1 'polypeptide(L)'
;MSIRTTLLPLATAALLAGCGSTTPHYDARFGDAVRSARMQMTINPDAGKTPGTGADAASGMDGRATRHTLERYQQSYKSPPQAVNVINIGGSLSGAGGGGGGGGGSGGTP
;
A
#
# COMPACT_ATOMS: atom_id res chain seq x y z
N MET A 1 27.87 36.91 -40.46
CA MET A 1 26.57 36.91 -39.73
C MET A 1 25.63 36.07 -40.59
N SER A 2 25.26 34.82 -40.31
CA SER A 2 24.37 34.47 -39.19
C SER A 2 24.12 32.95 -39.07
N ILE A 3 25.04 32.06 -39.46
CA ILE A 3 24.81 30.60 -39.28
C ILE A 3 24.70 30.22 -37.80
N ARG A 4 25.47 30.88 -36.93
CA ARG A 4 25.41 30.64 -35.47
C ARG A 4 24.14 31.22 -34.84
N THR A 5 23.60 32.30 -35.40
CA THR A 5 22.39 32.97 -34.89
C THR A 5 21.10 32.32 -35.39
N THR A 6 21.12 31.56 -36.49
CA THR A 6 19.96 30.78 -36.95
C THR A 6 19.85 29.40 -36.29
N LEU A 7 20.94 28.86 -35.74
CA LEU A 7 20.91 27.56 -35.02
C LEU A 7 20.17 27.65 -33.68
N LEU A 8 20.27 28.78 -32.99
CA LEU A 8 19.65 28.97 -31.68
C LEU A 8 18.11 28.89 -31.71
N PRO A 9 17.38 29.60 -32.61
CA PRO A 9 15.92 29.49 -32.68
C PRO A 9 15.45 28.13 -33.23
N LEU A 10 16.26 27.46 -34.05
CA LEU A 10 15.91 26.15 -34.60
C LEU A 10 16.01 25.06 -33.53
N ALA A 11 17.02 25.13 -32.66
CA ALA A 11 17.18 24.23 -31.53
C ALA A 11 16.06 24.41 -30.49
N THR A 12 15.65 25.65 -30.20
CA THR A 12 14.53 25.91 -29.28
C THR A 12 13.20 25.49 -29.87
N ALA A 13 12.97 25.68 -31.18
CA ALA A 13 11.77 25.18 -31.85
C ALA A 13 11.67 23.63 -31.82
N ALA A 14 12.79 22.93 -31.99
CA ALA A 14 12.84 21.47 -31.89
C ALA A 14 12.55 20.97 -30.46
N LEU A 15 13.04 21.68 -29.43
CA LEU A 15 12.74 21.37 -28.03
C LEU A 15 11.26 21.63 -27.68
N LEU A 16 10.66 22.71 -28.19
CA LEU A 16 9.24 23.00 -27.97
C LEU A 16 8.31 22.01 -28.69
N ALA A 17 8.70 21.48 -29.85
CA ALA A 17 7.93 20.49 -30.59
C ALA A 17 7.72 19.18 -29.81
N GLY A 18 8.61 18.85 -28.85
CA GLY A 18 8.43 17.71 -27.94
C GLY A 18 7.48 17.97 -26.76
N CYS A 19 7.16 19.22 -26.44
CA CYS A 19 6.30 19.58 -25.31
C CYS A 19 4.80 19.55 -25.66
N GLY A 20 4.45 19.56 -26.95
CA GLY A 20 3.07 19.56 -27.44
C GLY A 20 2.78 18.51 -28.51
N SER A 21 3.69 17.56 -28.74
CA SER A 21 3.41 16.45 -29.64
C SER A 21 2.31 15.60 -29.04
N THR A 22 1.11 15.65 -29.62
CA THR A 22 0.16 14.55 -29.47
C THR A 22 0.93 13.29 -29.81
N THR A 23 1.03 12.37 -28.86
CA THR A 23 1.73 11.10 -29.04
C THR A 23 0.69 10.06 -29.46
N PRO A 24 0.32 9.97 -30.75
CA PRO A 24 -0.72 9.06 -31.20
C PRO A 24 -0.37 7.60 -30.90
N HIS A 25 0.92 7.28 -30.83
CA HIS A 25 1.38 5.94 -30.49
C HIS A 25 1.36 5.64 -28.99
N TYR A 26 1.72 6.59 -28.12
CA TYR A 26 1.70 6.35 -26.67
C TYR A 26 0.27 6.34 -26.12
N ASP A 27 -0.58 7.26 -26.58
CA ASP A 27 -1.98 7.33 -26.13
C ASP A 27 -2.76 6.08 -26.57
N ALA A 28 -2.55 5.63 -27.81
CA ALA A 28 -3.17 4.40 -28.32
C ALA A 28 -2.70 3.11 -27.64
N ARG A 29 -1.54 3.13 -26.95
CA ARG A 29 -0.95 1.97 -26.25
C ARG A 29 -1.00 2.09 -24.72
N PHE A 30 -1.53 3.19 -24.19
CA PHE A 30 -1.69 3.38 -22.76
C PHE A 30 -2.51 2.24 -22.12
N GLY A 31 -3.58 1.80 -22.80
CA GLY A 31 -4.38 0.65 -22.37
C GLY A 31 -3.57 -0.64 -22.23
N ASP A 32 -2.63 -0.90 -23.15
CA ASP A 32 -1.76 -2.08 -23.10
C ASP A 32 -0.75 -1.98 -21.96
N ALA A 33 -0.19 -0.79 -21.72
CA ALA A 33 0.72 -0.53 -20.61
C ALA A 33 0.03 -0.72 -19.25
N VAL A 34 -1.22 -0.27 -19.10
CA VAL A 34 -2.00 -0.48 -17.88
C VAL A 34 -2.36 -1.96 -17.72
N ARG A 35 -2.73 -2.65 -18.81
CA ARG A 35 -3.03 -4.09 -18.79
C ARG A 35 -1.80 -4.90 -18.37
N SER A 36 -0.61 -4.56 -18.88
CA SER A 36 0.64 -5.24 -18.55
C SER A 36 1.05 -4.99 -17.09
N ALA A 37 0.98 -3.75 -16.62
CA ALA A 37 1.25 -3.41 -15.22
C ALA A 37 0.28 -4.14 -14.28
N ARG A 38 -1.01 -4.18 -14.63
CA ARG A 38 -2.02 -4.92 -13.85
C ARG A 38 -1.69 -6.41 -13.78
N MET A 39 -1.26 -7.03 -14.87
CA MET A 39 -0.85 -8.45 -14.87
C MET A 39 0.38 -8.68 -13.98
N GLN A 40 1.35 -7.77 -13.97
CA GLN A 40 2.52 -7.87 -13.08
C GLN A 40 2.15 -7.72 -11.60
N MET A 41 1.12 -6.94 -11.28
CA MET A 41 0.64 -6.77 -9.89
C MET A 41 -0.37 -7.83 -9.46
N THR A 42 -0.89 -8.64 -10.39
CA THR A 42 -1.90 -9.66 -10.06
C THR A 42 -1.19 -10.97 -9.71
N ILE A 43 -1.23 -11.34 -8.42
CA ILE A 43 -0.60 -12.58 -7.90
C ILE A 43 -1.21 -13.84 -8.53
N ASN A 44 -2.54 -13.89 -8.65
CA ASN A 44 -3.24 -15.01 -9.27
C ASN A 44 -4.49 -14.50 -10.04
N PRO A 45 -4.49 -14.51 -11.39
CA PRO A 45 -5.62 -14.04 -12.20
C PRO A 45 -6.84 -14.98 -12.17
N ASP A 46 -6.68 -16.21 -11.68
CA ASP A 46 -7.70 -17.26 -11.67
C ASP A 46 -8.23 -17.57 -10.26
N ALA A 47 -7.78 -16.87 -9.22
CA ALA A 47 -8.10 -17.14 -7.81
C ALA A 47 -9.61 -17.22 -7.48
N GLY A 48 -10.48 -16.60 -8.29
CA GLY A 48 -11.93 -16.66 -8.13
C GLY A 48 -12.68 -17.59 -9.10
N LYS A 49 -11.99 -18.22 -10.07
CA LYS A 49 -12.66 -19.00 -11.14
C LYS A 49 -12.96 -20.44 -10.72
N THR A 50 -12.26 -20.96 -9.72
CA THR A 50 -12.46 -22.31 -9.17
C THR A 50 -12.88 -22.21 -7.71
N PRO A 51 -14.18 -22.37 -7.40
CA PRO A 51 -14.64 -22.44 -6.01
C PRO A 51 -14.04 -23.67 -5.31
N GLY A 52 -13.33 -23.45 -4.21
CA GLY A 52 -12.93 -24.49 -3.25
C GLY A 52 -11.84 -25.48 -3.65
N THR A 53 -11.21 -25.38 -4.84
CA THR A 53 -10.20 -26.34 -5.31
C THR A 53 -8.87 -25.66 -5.69
N GLY A 54 -8.17 -25.09 -4.69
CA GLY A 54 -6.83 -24.51 -4.86
C GLY A 54 -6.34 -23.85 -3.57
N ALA A 55 -5.03 -23.67 -3.42
CA ALA A 55 -4.45 -23.00 -2.23
C ALA A 55 -4.96 -21.55 -2.05
N ASP A 56 -5.33 -20.91 -3.16
CA ASP A 56 -5.89 -19.54 -3.19
C ASP A 56 -7.43 -19.51 -3.27
N ALA A 57 -8.09 -20.68 -3.27
CA ALA A 57 -9.54 -20.73 -3.38
C ALA A 57 -10.18 -20.22 -2.07
N ALA A 58 -11.08 -19.25 -2.17
CA ALA A 58 -11.81 -18.74 -1.02
C ALA A 58 -12.78 -19.81 -0.50
N SER A 59 -12.31 -20.68 0.41
CA SER A 59 -13.12 -21.73 1.05
C SER A 59 -14.04 -21.21 2.16
N GLY A 60 -14.01 -19.90 2.44
CA GLY A 60 -14.64 -19.31 3.62
C GLY A 60 -13.84 -19.57 4.90
N MET A 61 -14.29 -18.98 6.00
CA MET A 61 -13.72 -19.22 7.34
C MET A 61 -14.28 -20.51 7.93
N ASP A 62 -13.44 -21.29 8.64
CA ASP A 62 -13.92 -22.44 9.39
C ASP A 62 -14.80 -22.01 10.59
N GLY A 63 -15.64 -22.92 11.08
CA GLY A 63 -16.60 -22.60 12.16
C GLY A 63 -15.95 -22.25 13.50
N ARG A 64 -14.78 -22.83 13.81
CA ARG A 64 -14.05 -22.56 15.05
C ARG A 64 -13.37 -21.19 14.99
N ALA A 65 -12.73 -20.87 13.87
CA ALA A 65 -12.18 -19.56 13.56
C ALA A 65 -13.28 -18.50 13.63
N THR A 66 -14.46 -18.77 13.05
CA THR A 66 -15.62 -17.87 13.11
C THR A 66 -16.10 -17.62 14.54
N ARG A 67 -16.12 -18.65 15.39
CA ARG A 67 -16.41 -18.45 16.82
C ARG A 67 -15.36 -17.58 17.51
N HIS A 68 -14.09 -17.87 17.29
CA HIS A 68 -13.01 -17.11 17.92
C HIS A 68 -12.95 -15.65 17.44
N THR A 69 -13.26 -15.36 16.19
CA THR A 69 -13.35 -13.98 15.70
C THR A 69 -14.49 -13.23 16.38
N LEU A 70 -15.66 -13.86 16.53
CA LEU A 70 -16.79 -13.25 17.23
C LEU A 70 -16.50 -13.04 18.73
N GLU A 71 -15.84 -14.01 19.38
CA GLU A 71 -15.40 -13.90 20.79
C GLU A 71 -14.42 -12.74 20.98
N ARG A 72 -13.41 -12.62 20.11
CA ARG A 72 -12.47 -11.48 20.14
C ARG A 72 -13.18 -10.16 19.90
N TYR A 73 -14.10 -10.10 18.94
CA TYR A 73 -14.89 -8.90 18.66
C TYR A 73 -15.67 -8.46 19.90
N GLN A 74 -16.37 -9.40 20.57
CA GLN A 74 -17.10 -9.11 21.80
C GLN A 74 -16.16 -8.69 22.94
N GLN A 75 -14.99 -9.31 23.06
CA GLN A 75 -14.01 -8.98 24.09
C GLN A 75 -13.43 -7.57 23.92
N SER A 76 -13.26 -7.08 22.69
CA SER A 76 -12.78 -5.73 22.40
C SER A 76 -13.71 -4.63 22.96
N TYR A 77 -15.00 -4.90 23.14
CA TYR A 77 -15.92 -3.97 23.78
C TYR A 77 -15.90 -4.05 25.31
N LYS A 78 -15.50 -5.19 25.87
CA LYS A 78 -15.37 -5.38 27.33
C LYS A 78 -14.05 -4.84 27.85
N SER A 79 -13.00 -4.89 27.04
CA SER A 79 -11.68 -4.35 27.34
C SER A 79 -11.34 -3.29 26.30
N PRO A 80 -11.68 -2.00 26.54
CA PRO A 80 -11.27 -0.91 25.66
C PRO A 80 -9.78 -1.05 25.36
N PRO A 81 -9.37 -1.08 24.07
CA PRO A 81 -7.96 -1.09 23.72
C PRO A 81 -7.29 0.09 24.41
N GLN A 82 -6.15 -0.17 25.06
CA GLN A 82 -5.31 0.88 25.62
C GLN A 82 -5.10 1.94 24.54
N ALA A 83 -5.25 3.22 24.88
CA ALA A 83 -4.99 4.30 23.93
C ALA A 83 -3.58 4.10 23.37
N VAL A 84 -3.49 3.77 22.08
CA VAL A 84 -2.20 3.68 21.40
C VAL A 84 -1.62 5.09 21.40
N ASN A 85 -0.54 5.28 22.17
CA ASN A 85 0.22 6.51 22.14
C ASN A 85 0.77 6.68 20.73
N VAL A 86 0.13 7.54 19.94
CA VAL A 86 0.63 7.94 18.63
C VAL A 86 1.93 8.69 18.89
N ILE A 87 3.04 8.10 18.48
CA ILE A 87 4.32 8.81 18.42
C ILE A 87 4.16 9.83 17.29
N ASN A 88 3.77 11.05 17.63
CA ASN A 88 3.80 12.17 16.70
C ASN A 88 5.27 12.46 16.36
N ILE A 89 5.75 11.89 15.25
CA ILE A 89 7.03 12.24 14.63
C ILE A 89 6.90 13.70 14.13
N GLY A 90 7.14 14.65 15.03
CA GLY A 90 6.95 16.09 14.80
C GLY A 90 6.83 16.93 16.07
N GLY A 91 6.56 16.33 17.24
CA GLY A 91 6.55 17.02 18.54
C GLY A 91 7.86 16.78 19.30
N SER A 92 8.54 17.87 19.67
CA SER A 92 9.86 17.92 20.32
C SER A 92 10.11 16.84 21.38
N LEU A 93 11.24 16.13 21.25
CA LEU A 93 11.89 15.46 22.37
C LEU A 93 12.34 16.51 23.40
N SER A 94 11.48 16.82 24.36
CA SER A 94 11.89 17.52 25.58
C SER A 94 10.94 17.16 26.73
N GLY A 95 11.39 16.25 27.58
CA GLY A 95 10.63 15.84 28.75
C GLY A 95 11.18 14.56 29.38
N ALA A 96 12.45 14.58 29.75
CA ALA A 96 12.99 13.59 30.67
C ALA A 96 12.24 13.67 32.02
N GLY A 97 11.88 12.52 32.61
CA GLY A 97 11.68 12.43 34.06
C GLY A 97 10.61 11.46 34.55
N GLY A 98 11.05 10.39 35.22
CA GLY A 98 10.28 9.56 36.17
C GLY A 98 9.80 8.24 35.56
N GLY A 99 10.44 7.10 35.81
CA GLY A 99 10.51 6.40 37.11
C GLY A 99 9.20 5.61 37.30
N GLY A 100 9.10 4.30 37.52
CA GLY A 100 10.01 3.21 37.91
C GLY A 100 9.10 2.07 38.43
N GLY A 101 9.60 0.82 38.45
CA GLY A 101 8.93 -0.36 39.06
C GLY A 101 8.22 -1.24 38.03
N GLY A 102 8.70 -2.45 37.69
CA GLY A 102 8.77 -3.65 38.54
C GLY A 102 7.42 -4.38 38.43
N GLY A 103 7.25 -5.65 38.06
CA GLY A 103 8.11 -6.81 37.88
C GLY A 103 7.24 -8.05 38.13
N GLY A 104 7.32 -9.07 37.27
CA GLY A 104 7.05 -10.49 37.60
C GLY A 104 5.60 -10.99 37.72
N GLY A 105 5.34 -12.17 37.13
CA GLY A 105 4.24 -13.03 37.55
C GLY A 105 3.61 -13.93 36.49
N SER A 106 4.34 -14.93 35.99
CA SER A 106 3.74 -16.09 35.31
C SER A 106 2.94 -16.94 36.32
N GLY A 107 1.65 -17.13 36.07
CA GLY A 107 0.80 -18.05 36.83
C GLY A 107 0.15 -19.06 35.89
N GLY A 108 0.60 -20.30 35.94
CA GLY A 108 0.03 -21.43 35.20
C GLY A 108 -1.01 -22.21 36.00
N THR A 109 -1.81 -23.00 35.25
CA THR A 109 -2.53 -24.24 35.62
C THR A 109 -3.73 -24.13 36.59
N PRO A 110 -4.64 -25.13 36.66
CA PRO A 110 -4.63 -26.51 36.11
C PRO A 110 -4.90 -26.64 34.61
#